data_AF-A0A924TDE5-F1
#
_entry.id   AF-A0A924TDE5-F1
#
_cell.length_a   1.000
_cell.length_b   1.000
_cell.length_c   1.000
_cell.angle_alpha   90.00
_cell.angle_beta   90.00
_cell.angle_gamma   90.00
#
_symmetry.space_group_name_H-M   'P 1'
#
loop_
_entity.id
_entity.type
_entity.pdbx_description
1 polymer ?
#
loop_
_entity_poly.entity_id
_entity_poly.type
_entity_poly.pdbx_seq_one_letter_code
_entity_poly.pdbx_strand_id
1 'polypeptide(L)'
;MRRVEPPIAAPVDARDPFLAALGDRVRSLRARKGMTRRDLSLASAVSERHLASLEGGVGNASVLILRHIAQSLDCQIAELLGDETTVSPEWLLIRDLLRNRSDDDLRRGRLALAEAYGQAGTQSARSRRLALVGLRGAGKSSLGQRLADALNVPFVELNREIERVAGCGLAEIHNLLGSSAYRRYERRALEETIALYPDAVIATPGGIVSDASTFNMLLANCFTVWLKASPEEHMNRVIAQGDLRPMAGNSSTEAMDDLKRILAGRAAFYGKADRSFDTSKKTADECFDALLAVIRSNV
;
A
#
# COMPACT_ATOMS: atom_id res chain seq x y z
N MET A 1 -44.33 23.47 -23.02
CA MET A 1 -42.91 23.47 -23.44
C MET A 1 -42.12 24.33 -22.47
N ARG A 2 -41.47 23.74 -21.46
CA ARG A 2 -40.50 24.45 -20.61
C ARG A 2 -39.16 24.45 -21.34
N ARG A 3 -38.61 25.62 -21.64
CA ARG A 3 -37.24 25.76 -22.15
C ARG A 3 -36.29 25.25 -21.08
N VAL A 4 -35.55 24.19 -21.40
CA VAL A 4 -34.40 23.75 -20.63
C VAL A 4 -33.29 24.75 -20.93
N GLU A 5 -32.87 25.54 -19.95
CA GLU A 5 -31.70 26.39 -20.07
C GLU A 5 -30.46 25.49 -20.26
N PRO A 6 -29.55 25.83 -21.18
CA PRO A 6 -28.33 25.06 -21.38
C PRO A 6 -27.45 25.15 -20.12
N PRO A 7 -26.69 24.10 -19.79
CA PRO A 7 -25.78 24.13 -18.65
C PRO A 7 -24.77 25.26 -18.83
N ILE A 8 -24.63 26.08 -17.78
CA ILE A 8 -23.63 27.15 -17.68
C ILE A 8 -22.26 26.51 -17.94
N ALA A 9 -21.61 26.88 -19.04
CA ALA A 9 -20.27 26.42 -19.37
C ALA A 9 -19.32 26.79 -18.21
N ALA A 10 -18.59 25.79 -17.70
CA ALA A 10 -17.53 26.01 -16.72
C ALA A 10 -16.53 27.04 -17.28
N PRO A 11 -16.01 27.97 -16.45
CA PRO A 11 -15.12 29.02 -16.92
C PRO A 11 -13.87 28.43 -17.56
N VAL A 12 -13.58 28.85 -18.80
CA VAL A 12 -12.55 28.33 -19.71
C VAL A 12 -11.10 28.73 -19.31
N ASP A 13 -10.91 29.39 -18.17
CA ASP A 13 -9.60 29.97 -17.77
C ASP A 13 -9.13 29.62 -16.35
N ALA A 14 -9.72 28.61 -15.70
CA ALA A 14 -9.15 28.10 -14.45
C ALA A 14 -7.88 27.29 -14.76
N ARG A 15 -6.70 27.88 -14.52
CA ARG A 15 -5.41 27.17 -14.58
C ARG A 15 -5.50 25.92 -13.72
N ASP A 16 -5.01 24.80 -14.25
CA ASP A 16 -4.94 23.56 -13.48
C ASP A 16 -4.14 23.80 -12.18
N PRO A 17 -4.74 23.56 -10.99
CA PRO A 17 -4.09 23.86 -9.71
C PRO A 17 -2.77 23.12 -9.50
N PHE A 18 -2.65 21.91 -10.05
CA PHE A 18 -1.42 21.12 -9.97
C PHE A 18 -0.31 21.74 -10.83
N LEU A 19 -0.63 22.18 -12.06
CA LEU A 19 0.33 22.87 -12.91
C LEU A 19 0.76 24.22 -12.34
N ALA A 20 -0.16 24.99 -11.75
CA ALA A 20 0.18 26.23 -11.04
C ALA A 20 1.18 25.98 -9.90
N ALA A 21 0.90 24.98 -9.05
CA ALA A 21 1.78 24.62 -7.94
C ALA A 21 3.15 24.09 -8.42
N LEU A 22 3.20 23.31 -9.50
CA LEU A 22 4.44 22.87 -10.14
C LEU A 22 5.27 24.07 -10.61
N GLY A 23 4.64 25.05 -11.28
CA GLY A 23 5.30 26.26 -11.74
C GLY A 23 5.90 27.09 -10.61
N ASP A 24 5.16 27.26 -9.52
CA ASP A 24 5.63 27.96 -8.33
C ASP A 24 6.79 27.24 -7.63
N ARG A 25 6.78 25.90 -7.58
CA ARG A 25 7.90 25.10 -7.05
C ARG A 25 9.16 25.25 -7.88
N VAL A 26 9.07 25.15 -9.21
CA VAL A 26 10.21 25.37 -10.12
C VAL A 26 10.78 26.78 -9.95
N ARG A 27 9.92 27.80 -9.90
CA ARG A 27 10.33 29.19 -9.69
C ARG A 27 11.05 29.39 -8.36
N SER A 28 10.52 28.78 -7.29
CA SER A 28 11.07 28.88 -5.94
C SER A 28 12.43 28.19 -5.82
N LEU A 29 12.57 27.00 -6.38
CA LEU A 29 13.85 26.27 -6.40
C LEU A 29 14.90 27.02 -7.22
N ARG A 30 14.52 27.53 -8.39
CA ARG A 30 15.40 28.34 -9.23
C ARG A 30 15.89 29.59 -8.47
N ALA A 31 14.99 30.29 -7.78
CA ALA A 31 15.34 31.46 -6.99
C ALA A 31 16.28 31.12 -5.82
N ARG A 32 16.05 30.00 -5.11
CA ARG A 32 16.94 29.53 -4.03
C ARG A 32 18.36 29.22 -4.52
N LYS A 33 18.50 28.73 -5.76
CA LYS A 33 19.79 28.46 -6.40
C LYS A 33 20.41 29.69 -7.08
N GLY A 34 19.78 30.86 -6.98
CA GLY A 34 20.30 32.11 -7.56
C GLY A 34 20.30 32.15 -9.09
N MET A 35 19.52 31.28 -9.75
CA MET A 35 19.52 31.18 -11.21
C MET A 35 18.46 32.10 -11.84
N THR A 36 18.80 32.76 -12.94
CA THR A 36 17.80 33.36 -13.82
C THR A 36 17.11 32.29 -14.67
N ARG A 37 15.97 32.62 -15.29
CA ARG A 37 15.30 31.69 -16.20
C ARG A 37 16.19 31.34 -17.41
N ARG A 38 17.00 32.28 -17.86
CA ARG A 38 18.00 32.09 -18.92
C ARG A 38 19.10 31.12 -18.49
N ASP A 39 19.60 31.24 -17.27
CA ASP A 39 20.62 30.32 -16.74
C ASP A 39 20.06 28.89 -16.68
N LEU A 40 18.83 28.73 -16.21
CA LEU A 40 18.17 27.43 -16.17
C LEU A 40 17.92 26.88 -17.59
N SER A 41 17.54 27.75 -18.53
CA SER A 41 17.32 27.37 -19.94
C SER A 41 18.57 26.77 -20.57
N LEU A 42 19.71 27.43 -20.37
CA LEU A 42 21.01 26.97 -20.86
C LEU A 42 21.42 25.66 -20.17
N ALA A 43 21.27 25.58 -18.85
CA ALA A 43 21.65 24.40 -18.08
C ALA A 43 20.80 23.16 -18.42
N SER A 44 19.50 23.33 -18.63
CA SER A 44 18.57 22.22 -18.84
C SER A 44 18.28 21.90 -20.30
N ALA A 45 18.84 22.68 -21.25
CA ALA A 45 18.51 22.62 -22.67
C ALA A 45 16.99 22.74 -22.96
N VAL A 46 16.28 23.53 -22.15
CA VAL A 46 14.83 23.81 -22.32
C VAL A 46 14.69 25.27 -22.68
N SER A 47 13.88 25.61 -23.70
CA SER A 47 13.73 27.01 -24.12
C SER A 47 13.17 27.90 -23.00
N GLU A 48 13.64 29.16 -22.92
CA GLU A 48 13.14 30.14 -21.94
C GLU A 48 11.62 30.33 -22.03
N ARG A 49 11.05 30.24 -23.24
CA ARG A 49 9.60 30.28 -23.46
C ARG A 49 8.88 29.10 -22.79
N HIS A 50 9.41 27.88 -22.91
CA HIS A 50 8.83 26.72 -22.23
C HIS A 50 8.99 26.82 -20.71
N LEU A 51 10.11 27.32 -20.21
CA LEU A 51 10.30 27.59 -18.79
C LEU A 51 9.34 28.66 -18.26
N ALA A 52 9.06 29.71 -19.06
CA ALA A 52 8.08 30.73 -18.69
C ALA A 52 6.65 30.16 -18.63
N SER A 53 6.30 29.28 -19.57
CA SER A 53 5.02 28.56 -19.58
C SER A 53 4.90 27.66 -18.34
N LEU A 54 5.93 26.85 -18.07
CA LEU A 54 6.01 25.95 -16.93
C LEU A 54 5.90 26.71 -15.61
N GLU A 55 6.73 27.74 -15.40
CA GLU A 55 6.68 28.57 -14.20
C GLU A 55 5.37 29.34 -14.09
N GLY A 56 4.70 29.64 -15.21
CA GLY A 56 3.37 30.26 -15.23
C GLY A 56 2.23 29.30 -14.90
N GLY A 57 2.51 27.99 -14.79
CA GLY A 57 1.51 26.95 -14.59
C GLY A 57 0.65 26.70 -15.83
N VAL A 58 1.21 26.97 -17.03
CA VAL A 58 0.50 26.83 -18.31
C VAL A 58 1.19 25.77 -19.16
N GLY A 59 0.39 24.85 -19.71
CA GLY A 59 0.86 23.80 -20.61
C GLY A 59 1.48 22.60 -19.88
N ASN A 60 1.27 21.41 -20.45
CA ASN A 60 1.81 20.17 -19.91
C ASN A 60 3.29 20.04 -20.27
N ALA A 61 4.15 19.93 -19.26
CA ALA A 61 5.55 19.60 -19.47
C ALA A 61 5.74 18.09 -19.59
N SER A 62 6.59 17.66 -20.53
CA SER A 62 6.95 16.25 -20.62
C SER A 62 7.81 15.84 -19.42
N VAL A 63 7.71 14.57 -19.02
CA VAL A 63 8.51 14.02 -17.90
C VAL A 63 10.02 14.16 -18.16
N LEU A 64 10.45 14.10 -19.43
CA LEU A 64 11.85 14.31 -19.80
C LEU A 64 12.31 15.75 -19.57
N ILE A 65 11.48 16.75 -19.90
CA ILE A 65 11.77 18.16 -19.60
C ILE A 65 11.88 18.37 -18.09
N LEU A 66 10.93 17.83 -17.32
CA LEU A 66 10.96 17.92 -15.85
C LEU A 66 12.21 17.25 -15.27
N ARG A 67 12.65 16.13 -15.84
CA ARG A 67 13.90 15.45 -15.43
C ARG A 67 15.14 16.31 -15.68
N HIS A 68 15.26 16.95 -16.86
CA HIS A 68 16.40 17.82 -17.16
C HIS A 68 16.43 19.06 -16.25
N ILE A 69 15.26 19.64 -15.99
CA ILE A 69 15.14 20.78 -15.06
C ILE A 69 15.54 20.35 -13.65
N ALA A 70 15.06 19.20 -13.16
CA ALA A 70 15.42 18.69 -11.84
C ALA A 70 16.93 18.46 -11.71
N GLN A 71 17.58 17.86 -12.72
CA GLN A 71 19.02 17.68 -12.76
C GLN A 71 19.78 19.01 -12.72
N SER A 72 19.30 20.02 -13.46
CA SER A 72 19.93 21.35 -13.51
C SER A 72 19.76 22.14 -12.22
N LEU A 73 18.64 21.93 -11.52
CA LEU A 73 18.38 22.50 -10.20
C LEU A 73 19.02 21.69 -9.07
N ASP A 74 19.69 20.58 -9.38
CA ASP A 74 20.28 19.65 -8.41
C ASP A 74 19.25 19.23 -7.35
N CYS A 75 18.08 18.78 -7.83
CA CYS A 75 16.97 18.30 -7.01
C CYS A 75 16.34 17.03 -7.60
N GLN A 76 15.50 16.36 -6.81
CA GLN A 76 14.71 15.23 -7.29
C GLN A 76 13.49 15.72 -8.10
N ILE A 77 13.05 14.93 -9.08
CA ILE A 77 11.83 15.25 -9.83
C ILE A 77 10.58 15.33 -8.94
N ALA A 78 10.55 14.57 -7.84
CA ALA A 78 9.47 14.63 -6.85
C ALA A 78 9.35 16.02 -6.20
N GLU A 79 10.46 16.74 -6.02
CA GLU A 79 10.43 18.11 -5.48
C GLU A 79 9.80 19.10 -6.47
N LEU A 80 9.82 18.81 -7.77
CA LEU A 80 9.10 19.59 -8.76
C LEU A 80 7.61 19.25 -8.74
N LEU A 81 7.28 17.96 -8.78
CA LEU A 81 5.89 17.48 -8.82
C LEU A 81 5.12 17.81 -7.55
N GLY A 82 5.79 17.82 -6.39
CA GLY A 82 5.18 18.04 -5.10
C GLY A 82 4.38 16.83 -4.61
N ASP A 83 4.62 16.47 -3.37
CA ASP A 83 3.87 15.50 -2.57
C ASP A 83 4.03 15.85 -1.07
N GLU A 84 3.43 15.05 -0.18
CA GLU A 84 3.55 15.24 1.27
C GLU A 84 5.02 15.30 1.74
N THR A 85 5.93 14.59 1.07
CA THR A 85 7.34 14.49 1.45
C THR A 85 8.19 15.67 0.99
N THR A 86 7.55 16.71 0.43
CA THR A 86 8.20 17.92 -0.09
C THR A 86 7.59 19.20 0.47
N VAL A 87 6.62 19.09 1.38
CA VAL A 87 5.89 20.24 1.95
C VAL A 87 6.69 21.03 2.98
N SER A 88 7.70 20.42 3.61
CA SER A 88 8.51 21.08 4.65
C SER A 88 10.00 20.74 4.54
N PRO A 89 10.90 21.61 5.05
CA PRO A 89 12.33 21.29 5.14
C PRO A 89 12.62 20.02 5.93
N GLU A 90 11.88 19.76 7.02
CA GLU A 90 12.07 18.55 7.82
C GLU A 90 11.78 17.27 7.04
N TRP A 91 10.76 17.26 6.19
CA TRP A 91 10.51 16.12 5.30
C TRP A 91 11.68 15.87 4.34
N LEU A 92 12.27 16.93 3.80
CA LEU A 92 13.42 16.82 2.90
C LEU A 92 14.66 16.27 3.65
N LEU A 93 14.91 16.72 4.87
CA LEU A 93 16.00 16.22 5.71
C LEU A 93 15.79 14.75 6.10
N ILE A 94 14.57 14.35 6.47
CA ILE A 94 14.23 12.95 6.76
C ILE A 94 14.46 12.07 5.53
N ARG A 95 14.01 12.52 4.35
CA ARG A 95 14.25 11.78 3.10
C ARG A 95 15.73 11.60 2.81
N ASP A 96 16.54 12.63 3.04
CA ASP A 96 17.98 12.56 2.82
C ASP A 96 18.66 11.58 3.78
N LEU A 97 18.26 11.55 5.06
CA LEU A 97 18.75 10.57 6.03
C LEU A 97 18.49 9.12 5.61
N LEU A 98 17.33 8.88 5.00
CA LEU A 98 16.88 7.56 4.53
C LEU A 98 17.43 7.22 3.12
N ARG A 99 18.09 8.16 2.45
CA ARG A 99 18.59 7.98 1.09
C ARG A 99 19.72 6.96 1.04
N ASN A 100 19.71 6.10 0.02
CA ASN A 100 20.73 5.06 -0.22
C ASN A 100 20.95 4.10 0.96
N ARG A 101 19.98 4.02 1.88
CA ARG A 101 19.99 3.08 2.99
C ARG A 101 19.55 1.70 2.51
N SER A 102 20.04 0.66 3.18
CA SER A 102 19.59 -0.70 2.92
C SER A 102 18.14 -0.89 3.39
N ASP A 103 17.47 -1.91 2.87
CA ASP A 103 16.12 -2.28 3.31
C ASP A 103 16.02 -2.57 4.81
N ASP A 104 17.11 -3.08 5.41
CA ASP A 104 17.23 -3.33 6.84
C ASP A 104 17.39 -2.04 7.64
N ASP A 105 18.17 -1.07 7.16
CA ASP A 105 18.27 0.27 7.75
C ASP A 105 16.94 1.00 7.72
N LEU A 106 16.24 0.96 6.57
CA LEU A 106 14.91 1.54 6.42
C LEU A 106 13.91 0.87 7.34
N ARG A 107 13.99 -0.45 7.51
CA ARG A 107 13.18 -1.20 8.49
C ARG A 107 13.46 -0.72 9.91
N ARG A 108 14.71 -0.55 10.31
CA ARG A 108 15.08 -0.03 11.63
C ARG A 108 14.55 1.38 11.86
N GLY A 109 14.73 2.28 10.89
CA GLY A 109 14.21 3.65 10.95
C GLY A 109 12.68 3.68 11.12
N ARG A 110 11.95 2.87 10.34
CA ARG A 110 10.49 2.74 10.46
C ARG A 110 10.06 2.26 11.85
N LEU A 111 10.74 1.26 12.41
CA LEU A 111 10.41 0.73 13.73
C LEU A 111 10.68 1.77 14.84
N ALA A 112 11.81 2.47 14.77
CA ALA A 112 12.15 3.52 15.73
C ALA A 112 11.14 4.69 15.70
N LEU A 113 10.70 5.12 14.51
CA LEU A 113 9.68 6.16 14.39
C LEU A 113 8.32 5.67 14.91
N ALA A 114 7.94 4.42 14.61
CA ALA A 114 6.69 3.86 15.11
C ALA A 114 6.66 3.80 16.66
N GLU A 115 7.78 3.45 17.29
CA GLU A 115 7.93 3.47 18.73
C GLU A 115 7.88 4.90 19.30
N ALA A 116 8.65 5.83 18.73
CA ALA A 116 8.71 7.22 19.18
C ALA A 116 7.35 7.94 19.14
N TYR A 117 6.49 7.61 18.17
CA TYR A 117 5.17 8.20 18.02
C TYR A 117 4.04 7.38 18.63
N GLY A 118 4.34 6.32 19.41
CA GLY A 118 3.33 5.48 20.05
C GLY A 118 2.43 4.73 19.06
N GLN A 119 2.89 4.54 17.82
CA GLN A 119 2.19 3.77 16.79
C GLN A 119 2.51 2.27 16.85
N ALA A 120 3.56 1.89 17.58
CA ALA A 120 3.86 0.51 17.91
C ALA A 120 3.03 0.04 19.11
N GLY A 121 2.30 -1.07 18.96
CA GLY A 121 1.76 -1.78 20.11
C GLY A 121 2.91 -2.24 21.02
N THR A 122 2.66 -2.36 22.32
CA THR A 122 3.68 -2.94 23.22
C THR A 122 4.06 -4.33 22.72
N GLN A 123 5.32 -4.73 22.88
CA GLN A 123 5.81 -6.04 22.43
C GLN A 123 4.93 -7.19 22.96
N SER A 124 4.44 -7.05 24.20
CA SER A 124 3.51 -8.00 24.82
C SER A 124 2.12 -8.00 24.18
N ALA A 125 1.56 -6.82 23.85
CA ALA A 125 0.26 -6.77 23.15
C ALA A 125 0.37 -7.32 21.73
N ARG A 126 1.51 -7.11 21.08
CA ARG A 126 1.79 -7.60 19.73
C ARG A 126 1.87 -9.12 19.68
N SER A 127 2.58 -9.76 20.61
CA SER A 127 2.74 -11.22 20.62
C SER A 127 1.44 -11.98 20.89
N ARG A 128 0.45 -11.32 21.51
CA ARG A 128 -0.88 -11.90 21.80
C ARG A 128 -1.83 -11.90 20.60
N ARG A 129 -1.58 -11.08 19.57
CA ARG A 129 -2.38 -11.05 18.34
C ARG A 129 -1.60 -11.68 17.19
N LEU A 130 -2.06 -12.82 16.71
CA LEU A 130 -1.47 -13.51 15.58
C LEU A 130 -2.20 -13.13 14.29
N ALA A 131 -1.55 -12.41 13.37
CA ALA A 131 -2.10 -12.09 12.06
C ALA A 131 -1.52 -12.97 10.95
N LEU A 132 -2.38 -13.67 10.23
CA LEU A 132 -2.03 -14.49 9.08
C LEU A 132 -2.18 -13.67 7.79
N VAL A 133 -1.07 -13.49 7.07
CA VAL A 133 -1.03 -12.77 5.79
C VAL A 133 -0.67 -13.72 4.64
N GLY A 134 -1.10 -13.39 3.43
CA GLY A 134 -0.82 -14.19 2.23
C GLY A 134 -1.98 -14.17 1.23
N LEU A 135 -1.75 -14.67 0.03
CA LEU A 135 -2.78 -14.71 -1.02
C LEU A 135 -4.00 -15.56 -0.63
N ARG A 136 -5.12 -15.35 -1.32
CA ARG A 136 -6.29 -16.25 -1.21
C ARG A 136 -5.85 -17.69 -1.54
N GLY A 137 -6.44 -18.67 -0.86
CA GLY A 137 -5.98 -20.06 -0.95
C GLY A 137 -4.73 -20.41 -0.14
N ALA A 138 -4.05 -19.46 0.52
CA ALA A 138 -2.90 -19.76 1.40
C ALA A 138 -3.24 -20.62 2.65
N GLY A 139 -4.51 -20.93 2.90
CA GLY A 139 -4.95 -21.64 4.09
C GLY A 139 -5.20 -20.76 5.34
N LYS A 140 -5.21 -19.42 5.21
CA LYS A 140 -5.41 -18.48 6.33
C LYS A 140 -6.63 -18.79 7.20
N SER A 141 -7.82 -19.00 6.59
CA SER A 141 -9.03 -19.27 7.38
C SER A 141 -9.00 -20.66 8.02
N SER A 142 -8.58 -21.68 7.28
CA SER A 142 -8.54 -23.06 7.79
C SER A 142 -7.50 -23.26 8.90
N LEU A 143 -6.26 -22.81 8.68
CA LEU A 143 -5.20 -22.88 9.69
C LEU A 143 -5.47 -21.90 10.84
N GLY A 144 -6.00 -20.71 10.54
CA GLY A 144 -6.30 -19.68 11.53
C GLY A 144 -7.35 -20.12 12.54
N GLN A 145 -8.44 -20.75 12.10
CA GLN A 145 -9.45 -21.28 13.00
C GLN A 145 -8.86 -22.36 13.92
N ARG A 146 -8.12 -23.33 13.37
CA ARG A 146 -7.48 -24.38 14.17
C ARG A 146 -6.49 -23.82 15.19
N LEU A 147 -5.73 -22.79 14.81
CA LEU A 147 -4.78 -22.12 15.70
C LEU A 147 -5.51 -21.38 16.82
N ALA A 148 -6.59 -20.68 16.51
CA ALA A 148 -7.42 -20.01 17.52
C ALA A 148 -7.96 -21.00 18.55
N ASP A 149 -8.51 -22.14 18.08
CA ASP A 149 -9.04 -23.20 18.95
C ASP A 149 -7.94 -23.78 19.86
N ALA A 150 -6.75 -24.04 19.31
CA ALA A 150 -5.62 -24.62 20.05
C ALA A 150 -4.95 -23.65 21.03
N LEU A 151 -5.03 -22.34 20.76
CA LEU A 151 -4.54 -21.28 21.63
C LEU A 151 -5.61 -20.76 22.60
N ASN A 152 -6.86 -21.23 22.46
CA ASN A 152 -8.03 -20.77 23.21
C ASN A 152 -8.24 -19.25 23.14
N VAL A 153 -8.14 -18.70 21.93
CA VAL A 153 -8.38 -17.27 21.63
C VAL A 153 -9.40 -17.12 20.50
N PRO A 154 -10.05 -15.96 20.35
CA PRO A 154 -10.96 -15.71 19.24
C PRO A 154 -10.29 -15.81 17.86
N PHE A 155 -11.03 -16.36 16.88
CA PHE A 155 -10.68 -16.25 15.47
C PHE A 155 -11.45 -15.10 14.81
N VAL A 156 -10.74 -14.19 14.16
CA VAL A 156 -11.32 -13.03 13.47
C VAL A 156 -10.97 -13.08 11.98
N GLU A 157 -11.99 -13.15 11.13
CA GLU A 157 -11.81 -12.96 9.69
C GLU A 157 -12.02 -11.49 9.35
N LEU A 158 -10.95 -10.79 8.96
CA LEU A 158 -11.04 -9.35 8.72
C LEU A 158 -11.98 -8.99 7.56
N ASN A 159 -12.21 -9.90 6.60
CA ASN A 159 -13.24 -9.73 5.57
C ASN A 159 -14.65 -9.58 6.17
N ARG A 160 -14.98 -10.35 7.22
CA ARG A 160 -16.28 -10.25 7.90
C ARG A 160 -16.39 -8.95 8.68
N GLU A 161 -15.30 -8.52 9.30
CA GLU A 161 -15.25 -7.22 9.97
C GLU A 161 -15.41 -6.06 9.00
N ILE A 162 -14.85 -6.16 7.77
CA ILE A 162 -15.08 -5.17 6.71
C ILE A 162 -16.56 -5.09 6.36
N GLU A 163 -17.23 -6.22 6.15
CA GLU A 163 -18.66 -6.26 5.85
C GLU A 163 -19.49 -5.70 7.01
N ARG A 164 -19.14 -6.04 8.25
CA ARG A 164 -19.79 -5.52 9.46
C ARG A 164 -19.67 -4.01 9.57
N VAL A 165 -18.47 -3.46 9.34
CA VAL A 165 -18.20 -2.02 9.42
C VAL A 165 -18.85 -1.26 8.25
N ALA A 166 -18.88 -1.85 7.06
CA ALA A 166 -19.51 -1.25 5.88
C ALA A 166 -21.04 -1.35 5.89
N GLY A 167 -21.60 -2.34 6.60
CA GLY A 167 -23.03 -2.63 6.62
C GLY A 167 -23.54 -3.31 5.34
N CYS A 168 -22.64 -3.80 4.48
CA CYS A 168 -22.95 -4.43 3.20
C CYS A 168 -21.88 -5.44 2.81
N GLY A 169 -22.18 -6.31 1.83
CA GLY A 169 -21.27 -7.37 1.40
C GLY A 169 -20.07 -6.86 0.61
N LEU A 170 -18.96 -7.60 0.59
CA LEU A 170 -17.75 -7.19 -0.15
C LEU A 170 -18.02 -6.92 -1.64
N ALA A 171 -18.89 -7.72 -2.27
CA ALA A 171 -19.26 -7.52 -3.67
C ALA A 171 -19.96 -6.17 -3.89
N GLU A 172 -20.83 -5.74 -2.96
CA GLU A 172 -21.53 -4.46 -3.03
C GLU A 172 -20.56 -3.29 -2.83
N ILE A 173 -19.62 -3.41 -1.89
CA ILE A 173 -18.56 -2.41 -1.70
C ILE A 173 -17.79 -2.21 -3.01
N HIS A 174 -17.34 -3.30 -3.65
CA HIS A 174 -16.58 -3.20 -4.89
C HIS A 174 -17.40 -2.66 -6.06
N ASN A 175 -18.66 -3.11 -6.21
CA ASN A 175 -19.49 -2.74 -7.35
C ASN A 175 -20.07 -1.32 -7.25
N LEU A 176 -20.40 -0.85 -6.04
CA LEU A 176 -21.09 0.42 -5.82
C LEU A 176 -20.17 1.53 -5.32
N LEU A 177 -19.21 1.21 -4.45
CA LEU A 177 -18.38 2.21 -3.75
C LEU A 177 -16.93 2.24 -4.25
N GLY A 178 -16.49 1.17 -4.93
CA GLY A 178 -15.18 1.05 -5.54
C GLY A 178 -14.02 0.81 -4.56
N SER A 179 -12.83 0.66 -5.13
CA SER A 179 -11.63 0.24 -4.41
C SER A 179 -11.18 1.21 -3.31
N SER A 180 -11.37 2.52 -3.50
CA SER A 180 -10.99 3.52 -2.48
C SER A 180 -11.84 3.37 -1.21
N ALA A 181 -13.15 3.13 -1.36
CA ALA A 181 -14.04 2.89 -0.22
C ALA A 181 -13.68 1.57 0.49
N TYR A 182 -13.40 0.51 -0.27
CA TYR A 182 -12.93 -0.75 0.29
C TYR A 182 -11.70 -0.56 1.18
N ARG A 183 -10.68 0.21 0.74
CA ARG A 183 -9.48 0.48 1.56
C ARG A 183 -9.78 1.22 2.84
N ARG A 184 -10.72 2.18 2.83
CA ARG A 184 -11.14 2.87 4.06
C ARG A 184 -11.80 1.91 5.04
N TYR A 185 -12.68 1.03 4.56
CA TYR A 185 -13.32 0.01 5.41
C TYR A 185 -12.33 -1.05 5.89
N GLU A 186 -11.38 -1.49 5.04
CA GLU A 186 -10.29 -2.42 5.41
C GLU A 186 -9.45 -1.86 6.57
N ARG A 187 -9.05 -0.59 6.47
CA ARG A 187 -8.32 0.10 7.54
C ARG A 187 -9.14 0.18 8.82
N ARG A 188 -10.38 0.67 8.74
CA ARG A 188 -11.24 0.85 9.91
C ARG A 188 -11.57 -0.48 10.60
N ALA A 189 -11.84 -1.53 9.83
CA ALA A 189 -12.06 -2.87 10.37
C ALA A 189 -10.84 -3.39 11.13
N LEU A 190 -9.63 -3.12 10.64
CA LEU A 190 -8.40 -3.50 11.34
C LEU A 190 -8.23 -2.70 12.64
N GLU A 191 -8.45 -1.39 12.59
CA GLU A 191 -8.41 -0.50 13.78
C GLU A 191 -9.39 -1.00 14.86
N GLU A 192 -10.65 -1.26 14.50
CA GLU A 192 -11.66 -1.79 15.43
C GLU A 192 -11.28 -3.19 15.95
N THR A 193 -10.75 -4.06 15.10
CA THR A 193 -10.32 -5.41 15.50
C THR A 193 -9.19 -5.37 16.53
N ILE A 194 -8.16 -4.54 16.31
CA ILE A 194 -7.04 -4.40 17.24
C ILE A 194 -7.53 -3.86 18.60
N ALA A 195 -8.48 -2.91 18.58
CA ALA A 195 -9.04 -2.32 19.79
C ALA A 195 -9.90 -3.31 20.59
N LEU A 196 -10.73 -4.10 19.91
CA LEU A 196 -11.69 -5.02 20.54
C LEU A 196 -11.04 -6.32 21.04
N TYR A 197 -10.04 -6.83 20.33
CA TYR A 197 -9.46 -8.14 20.61
C TYR A 197 -8.01 -8.01 21.09
N PRO A 198 -7.73 -8.03 22.41
CA PRO A 198 -6.37 -7.98 22.94
C PRO A 198 -5.56 -9.24 22.61
N ASP A 199 -6.22 -10.38 22.45
CA ASP A 199 -5.70 -11.65 21.97
C ASP A 199 -6.63 -12.24 20.91
N ALA A 200 -6.07 -12.63 19.77
CA ALA A 200 -6.83 -13.23 18.67
C ALA A 200 -5.91 -13.82 17.61
N VAL A 201 -6.44 -14.74 16.81
CA VAL A 201 -5.90 -15.09 15.50
C VAL A 201 -6.71 -14.37 14.43
N ILE A 202 -6.04 -13.55 13.62
CA ILE A 202 -6.64 -12.68 12.61
C ILE A 202 -6.26 -13.19 11.23
N ALA A 203 -7.25 -13.57 10.41
CA ALA A 203 -7.04 -13.86 8.99
C ALA A 203 -7.29 -12.59 8.17
N THR A 204 -6.25 -12.10 7.46
CA THR A 204 -6.36 -10.86 6.68
C THR A 204 -6.82 -11.10 5.24
N PRO A 205 -7.37 -10.09 4.53
CA PRO A 205 -7.55 -10.16 3.09
C PRO A 205 -6.19 -10.28 2.40
N GLY A 206 -6.13 -10.98 1.27
CA GLY A 206 -4.89 -11.10 0.49
C GLY A 206 -4.44 -9.78 -0.16
N GLY A 207 -5.28 -8.74 -0.12
CA GLY A 207 -4.98 -7.41 -0.61
C GLY A 207 -4.42 -6.45 0.44
N ILE A 208 -4.32 -6.85 1.71
CA ILE A 208 -3.98 -5.91 2.81
C ILE A 208 -2.62 -5.22 2.61
N VAL A 209 -1.68 -5.91 1.98
CA VAL A 209 -0.34 -5.39 1.65
C VAL A 209 -0.34 -4.31 0.57
N SER A 210 -1.45 -4.12 -0.15
CA SER A 210 -1.56 -3.09 -1.18
C SER A 210 -1.83 -1.70 -0.63
N ASP A 211 -2.18 -1.57 0.65
CA ASP A 211 -2.22 -0.29 1.35
C ASP A 211 -1.12 -0.27 2.42
N ALA A 212 -0.08 0.52 2.19
CA ALA A 212 1.10 0.56 3.06
C ALA A 212 0.73 1.01 4.49
N SER A 213 -0.25 1.91 4.63
CA SER A 213 -0.66 2.44 5.94
C SER A 213 -1.32 1.37 6.81
N THR A 214 -2.27 0.64 6.23
CA THR A 214 -3.00 -0.46 6.89
C THR A 214 -2.07 -1.63 7.19
N PHE A 215 -1.19 -1.98 6.24
CA PHE A 215 -0.21 -3.03 6.48
C PHE A 215 0.82 -2.65 7.56
N ASN A 216 1.26 -1.39 7.62
CA ASN A 216 2.15 -0.94 8.69
C ASN A 216 1.47 -1.01 10.07
N MET A 217 0.18 -0.68 10.15
CA MET A 217 -0.61 -0.84 11.38
C MET A 217 -0.72 -2.31 11.81
N LEU A 218 -0.96 -3.22 10.88
CA LEU A 218 -0.95 -4.66 11.15
C LEU A 218 0.40 -5.12 11.70
N LEU A 219 1.48 -4.74 11.01
CA LEU A 219 2.85 -5.04 11.42
C LEU A 219 3.22 -4.40 12.75
N ALA A 220 2.59 -3.30 13.17
CA ALA A 220 2.90 -2.63 14.43
C ALA A 220 2.16 -3.24 15.63
N ASN A 221 1.03 -3.91 15.40
CA ASN A 221 0.11 -4.34 16.46
C ASN A 221 -0.09 -5.85 16.58
N CYS A 222 0.40 -6.64 15.61
CA CYS A 222 0.27 -8.09 15.58
C CYS A 222 1.61 -8.78 15.31
N PHE A 223 1.78 -9.99 15.85
CA PHE A 223 2.76 -10.94 15.35
C PHE A 223 2.26 -11.51 14.03
N THR A 224 3.03 -11.34 12.96
CA THR A 224 2.59 -11.60 11.59
C THR A 224 3.26 -12.83 11.00
N VAL A 225 2.45 -13.73 10.45
CA VAL A 225 2.94 -14.92 9.74
C VAL A 225 2.47 -14.90 8.29
N TRP A 226 3.43 -14.87 7.37
CA TRP A 226 3.18 -15.03 5.96
C TRP A 226 3.04 -16.51 5.59
N LEU A 227 1.82 -16.93 5.25
CA LEU A 227 1.54 -18.24 4.68
C LEU A 227 1.82 -18.24 3.16
N LYS A 228 2.80 -19.05 2.76
CA LYS A 228 3.21 -19.27 1.36
C LYS A 228 2.57 -20.55 0.82
N ALA A 229 2.21 -20.54 -0.44
CA ALA A 229 1.97 -21.74 -1.24
C ALA A 229 2.51 -21.50 -2.65
N SER A 230 2.74 -22.56 -3.42
CA SER A 230 3.06 -22.40 -4.84
C SER A 230 1.89 -21.75 -5.59
N PRO A 231 2.15 -21.00 -6.69
CA PRO A 231 1.08 -20.42 -7.51
C PRO A 231 0.05 -21.46 -7.98
N GLU A 232 0.51 -22.65 -8.32
CA GLU A 232 -0.32 -23.78 -8.76
C GLU A 232 -1.26 -24.24 -7.62
N GLU A 233 -0.73 -24.39 -6.41
CA GLU A 233 -1.55 -24.76 -5.25
C GLU A 233 -2.53 -23.65 -4.85
N HIS A 234 -2.13 -22.38 -4.93
CA HIS A 234 -3.03 -21.24 -4.74
C HIS A 234 -4.22 -21.31 -5.71
N MET A 235 -3.95 -21.50 -7.00
CA MET A 235 -4.99 -21.56 -8.01
C MET A 235 -5.93 -22.75 -7.78
N ASN A 236 -5.37 -23.94 -7.53
CA ASN A 236 -6.16 -25.15 -7.28
C ASN A 236 -7.08 -24.99 -6.06
N ARG A 237 -6.58 -24.42 -4.96
CA ARG A 237 -7.37 -24.18 -3.75
C ARG A 237 -8.45 -23.12 -3.97
N VAL A 238 -8.19 -22.08 -4.76
CA VAL A 238 -9.17 -21.03 -5.07
C VAL A 238 -10.30 -21.57 -5.96
N ILE A 239 -9.96 -22.38 -6.97
CA ILE A 239 -10.93 -23.07 -7.83
C ILE A 239 -11.80 -24.03 -7.00
N ALA A 240 -11.18 -24.84 -6.14
CA ALA A 240 -11.89 -25.77 -5.26
C ALA A 240 -12.87 -25.07 -4.29
N GLN A 241 -12.60 -23.80 -3.94
CA GLN A 241 -13.48 -22.97 -3.12
C GLN A 241 -14.63 -22.32 -3.90
N GLY A 242 -14.80 -22.67 -5.18
CA GLY A 242 -15.87 -22.15 -6.04
C GLY A 242 -15.66 -20.71 -6.51
N ASP A 243 -14.48 -20.13 -6.30
CA ASP A 243 -14.15 -18.78 -6.75
C ASP A 243 -13.54 -18.84 -8.15
N LEU A 244 -14.41 -18.73 -9.16
CA LEU A 244 -14.04 -18.77 -10.57
C LEU A 244 -13.55 -17.41 -11.10
N ARG A 245 -13.52 -16.35 -10.27
CA ARG A 245 -13.05 -15.02 -10.67
C ARG A 245 -11.65 -15.00 -11.30
N PRO A 246 -10.67 -15.82 -10.87
CA PRO A 246 -9.38 -15.92 -11.55
C PRO A 246 -9.49 -16.40 -13.00
N MET A 247 -10.53 -17.17 -13.35
CA MET A 247 -10.77 -17.70 -14.70
C MET A 247 -11.82 -16.90 -15.48
N ALA A 248 -12.40 -15.84 -14.89
CA ALA A 248 -13.43 -15.05 -15.53
C ALA A 248 -12.80 -14.06 -16.52
N GLY A 249 -12.78 -14.44 -17.81
CA GLY A 249 -12.43 -13.57 -18.93
C GLY A 249 -11.08 -13.84 -19.60
N ASN A 250 -10.22 -14.68 -19.01
CA ASN A 250 -8.89 -14.99 -19.52
C ASN A 250 -8.72 -16.50 -19.72
N SER A 251 -7.83 -16.92 -20.63
CA SER A 251 -7.39 -18.32 -20.69
C SER A 251 -6.74 -18.74 -19.35
N SER A 252 -6.80 -20.03 -18.99
CA SER A 252 -6.21 -20.52 -17.73
C SER A 252 -4.71 -20.19 -17.58
N THR A 253 -4.00 -20.03 -18.70
CA THR A 253 -2.60 -19.60 -18.76
C THR A 253 -2.43 -18.12 -18.37
N GLU A 254 -3.22 -17.21 -18.96
CA GLU A 254 -3.16 -15.77 -18.65
C GLU A 254 -3.52 -15.49 -17.19
N ALA A 255 -4.52 -16.20 -16.66
CA ALA A 255 -4.90 -16.14 -15.25
C ALA A 255 -3.75 -16.56 -14.31
N MET A 256 -2.99 -17.59 -14.68
CA MET A 256 -1.82 -18.03 -13.93
C MET A 256 -0.69 -17.00 -13.98
N ASP A 257 -0.47 -16.38 -15.14
CA ASP A 257 0.56 -15.35 -15.30
C ASP A 257 0.22 -14.06 -14.54
N ASP A 258 -1.06 -13.66 -14.52
CA ASP A 258 -1.55 -12.57 -13.66
C ASP A 258 -1.33 -12.90 -12.18
N LEU A 259 -1.64 -14.13 -11.74
CA LEU A 259 -1.41 -14.57 -10.36
C LEU A 259 0.08 -14.51 -9.98
N LYS A 260 0.96 -14.98 -10.86
CA LYS A 260 2.42 -14.91 -10.67
C LYS A 260 2.89 -13.45 -10.55
N ARG A 261 2.39 -12.55 -11.40
CA ARG A 261 2.69 -11.10 -11.32
C ARG A 261 2.22 -10.49 -10.00
N ILE A 262 1.01 -10.82 -9.55
CA ILE A 262 0.48 -10.36 -8.25
C ILE A 262 1.33 -10.90 -7.09
N LEU A 263 1.70 -12.18 -7.12
CA LEU A 263 2.55 -12.78 -6.10
C LEU A 263 3.92 -12.08 -6.05
N ALA A 264 4.56 -11.88 -7.21
CA ALA A 264 5.85 -11.20 -7.30
C ALA A 264 5.77 -9.76 -6.75
N GLY A 265 4.75 -9.00 -7.15
CA GLY A 265 4.54 -7.63 -6.67
C GLY A 265 4.23 -7.54 -5.16
N ARG A 266 3.59 -8.56 -4.58
CA ARG A 266 3.23 -8.59 -3.15
C ARG A 266 4.27 -9.27 -2.26
N ALA A 267 5.17 -10.09 -2.81
CA ALA A 267 6.16 -10.85 -2.06
C ALA A 267 7.08 -9.95 -1.22
N ALA A 268 7.50 -8.81 -1.76
CA ALA A 268 8.33 -7.84 -1.03
C ALA A 268 7.64 -7.29 0.23
N PHE A 269 6.31 -7.09 0.17
CA PHE A 269 5.52 -6.66 1.33
C PHE A 269 5.23 -7.80 2.28
N TYR A 270 4.78 -8.96 1.78
CA TYR A 270 4.57 -10.12 2.64
C TYR A 270 5.84 -10.56 3.39
N GLY A 271 7.01 -10.39 2.76
CA GLY A 271 8.31 -10.65 3.37
C GLY A 271 8.65 -9.75 4.55
N LYS A 272 7.89 -8.66 4.79
CA LYS A 272 8.07 -7.83 5.99
C LYS A 272 7.44 -8.47 7.25
N ALA A 273 6.63 -9.53 7.10
CA ALA A 273 6.08 -10.31 8.21
C ALA A 273 7.19 -10.88 9.12
N ASP A 274 6.88 -11.15 10.37
CA ASP A 274 7.85 -11.65 11.37
C ASP A 274 8.34 -13.06 11.05
N ARG A 275 7.44 -13.89 10.52
CA ARG A 275 7.76 -15.24 10.06
C ARG A 275 7.13 -15.50 8.70
N SER A 276 7.75 -16.40 7.95
CA SER A 276 7.13 -17.00 6.77
C SER A 276 7.03 -18.51 6.94
N PHE A 277 5.92 -19.09 6.50
CA PHE A 277 5.64 -20.51 6.61
C PHE A 277 5.14 -21.04 5.26
N ASP A 278 5.83 -22.05 4.73
CA ASP A 278 5.43 -22.69 3.48
C ASP A 278 4.47 -23.85 3.74
N THR A 279 3.28 -23.74 3.15
CA THR A 279 2.19 -24.72 3.19
C THR A 279 2.18 -25.64 1.98
N SER A 280 3.13 -25.49 1.06
CA SER A 280 3.21 -26.31 -0.15
C SER A 280 3.58 -27.75 0.19
N LYS A 281 2.98 -28.71 -0.53
CA LYS A 281 3.26 -30.15 -0.42
C LYS A 281 3.10 -30.75 1.00
N LYS A 282 2.34 -30.09 1.87
CA LYS A 282 2.04 -30.56 3.23
C LYS A 282 0.54 -30.76 3.38
N THR A 283 0.16 -31.73 4.19
CA THR A 283 -1.23 -31.90 4.61
C THR A 283 -1.65 -30.77 5.54
N ALA A 284 -2.97 -30.61 5.73
CA ALA A 284 -3.50 -29.59 6.64
C ALA A 284 -3.04 -29.81 8.09
N ASP A 285 -2.91 -31.07 8.52
CA ASP A 285 -2.45 -31.44 9.86
C ASP A 285 -0.96 -31.16 10.06
N GLU A 286 -0.11 -31.57 9.11
CA GLU A 286 1.32 -31.25 9.15
C GLU A 286 1.58 -29.73 9.14
N CYS A 287 0.80 -28.98 8.36
CA CYS A 287 0.88 -27.53 8.34
C CYS A 287 0.51 -26.96 9.71
N PHE A 288 -0.55 -27.46 10.33
CA PHE A 288 -1.03 -26.98 11.62
C PHE A 288 -0.02 -27.26 12.73
N ASP A 289 0.47 -28.48 12.87
CA ASP A 289 1.40 -28.86 13.93
C ASP A 289 2.71 -28.07 13.83
N ALA A 290 3.25 -27.97 12.61
CA ALA A 290 4.49 -27.22 12.37
C ALA A 290 4.30 -25.71 12.60
N LEU A 291 3.15 -25.14 12.20
CA LEU A 291 2.86 -23.72 12.43
C LEU A 291 2.64 -23.43 13.91
N LEU A 292 1.93 -24.29 14.64
CA LEU A 292 1.73 -24.16 16.08
C LEU A 292 3.05 -24.21 16.85
N ALA A 293 3.98 -25.09 16.47
CA ALA A 293 5.32 -25.14 17.06
C ALA A 293 6.13 -23.85 16.81
N VAL A 294 6.02 -23.28 15.61
CA VAL A 294 6.65 -21.98 15.28
C VAL A 294 6.05 -20.84 16.10
N ILE A 295 4.74 -20.86 16.35
CA ILE A 295 4.08 -19.81 17.15
C ILE A 295 4.47 -19.93 18.63
N ARG A 296 4.41 -21.13 19.20
CA ARG A 296 4.78 -21.39 20.60
C ARG A 296 6.25 -21.14 20.95
N SER A 297 7.13 -21.10 19.96
CA SER A 297 8.54 -20.74 20.18
C SER A 297 8.81 -19.24 20.17
N ASN A 298 7.81 -18.40 19.85
CA ASN A 298 7.92 -16.93 19.83
C ASN A 298 6.99 -16.22 20.84
N VAL A 299 6.11 -16.97 21.51
CA VAL A 299 5.24 -16.50 22.62
C VAL A 299 5.84 -16.98 23.92
#